data_AF-A0A6G1S3P0-F1
#
_entry.id   AF-A0A6G1S3P0-F1
#
_cell.length_a   1.000
_cell.length_b   1.000
_cell.length_c   1.000
_cell.angle_alpha   90.00
_cell.angle_beta   90.00
_cell.angle_gamma   90.00
#
_symmetry.space_group_name_H-M   'P 1'
#
loop_
_entity.id
_entity.type
_entity.pdbx_description
1 polymer ?
#
loop_
_entity_poly.entity_id
_entity_poly.type
_entity_poly.pdbx_seq_one_letter_code
_entity_poly.pdbx_strand_id
1 'polypeptide(L)'
;GGSTTTFARTHHVCEKYPLSNDNIVSEKRSTERHRVLVVARENSRPLLSCHYHTLTQETTTYKMIKPVLLSRDIIDKSIIMASNRWIRLAAVGGSAALASGAYYGFLNYQRYQSISLSPAHYIKQDNMQLTNLPPVKVTHKIEGPTKLPFDITLFQYCSCPFCCKSRTFLDYFGVSYNIVEVNPVLRQQLKWSQNYKKVPILLAYCGTSHEQTQQQHEQVESNTNKDGTEKRIYQINDSSVIISSLGSYLLSRRKLEDGPKAKQQQQQEQQNTSIDDLGKILINYQSVEMEDEDGKKRKEIPNRYFLMLGDIEDLELKKREQNLAEERQWRDWTDRVLVHSLSPNIYRTMPEALQAFNNFSAMGKWDEHFSTFERLTAVYVGSAAMWLIGKRLKKRYALKDDVRESLYDNCRTWLKAIGKNRQFMGGDRPNLADLSVFGVLSSIEGCTAFNDLLENTNIKPWYFAVKECCQSHVGKELVQTI
;
A
#
# COMPACT_ATOMS: atom_id res chain seq x y z
N GLY A 1 -74.61 0.20 2.55
CA GLY A 1 -74.72 1.47 3.31
C GLY A 1 -73.41 1.66 4.04
N GLY A 2 -72.69 2.76 3.91
CA GLY A 2 -73.16 4.14 4.08
C GLY A 2 -73.20 4.43 5.58
N SER A 3 -72.57 5.46 6.15
CA SER A 3 -71.96 6.65 5.56
C SER A 3 -71.39 7.55 6.69
N THR A 4 -70.26 8.22 6.41
CA THR A 4 -69.92 9.65 6.67
C THR A 4 -69.79 10.16 8.12
N THR A 5 -68.90 11.10 8.49
CA THR A 5 -68.54 12.41 7.87
C THR A 5 -67.26 12.96 8.58
N THR A 6 -66.12 13.34 7.98
CA THR A 6 -65.68 14.51 7.14
C THR A 6 -65.29 15.79 7.92
N PHE A 7 -64.09 16.36 7.64
CA PHE A 7 -63.77 17.74 7.16
C PHE A 7 -62.23 17.96 7.10
N ALA A 8 -61.58 17.98 5.92
CA ALA A 8 -61.15 19.11 5.04
C ALA A 8 -59.81 19.77 5.47
N ARG A 9 -58.68 19.84 4.72
CA ARG A 9 -58.27 20.03 3.31
C ARG A 9 -58.04 21.50 2.93
N THR A 10 -56.79 21.85 2.55
CA THR A 10 -56.48 22.76 1.43
C THR A 10 -55.07 22.49 0.86
N HIS A 11 -55.01 22.38 -0.46
CA HIS A 11 -53.84 22.21 -1.34
C HIS A 11 -53.29 23.58 -1.78
N HIS A 12 -52.03 23.61 -2.23
CA HIS A 12 -51.70 24.27 -3.51
C HIS A 12 -50.49 23.60 -4.18
N VAL A 13 -50.67 23.26 -5.45
CA VAL A 13 -49.67 22.81 -6.44
C VAL A 13 -49.63 23.89 -7.52
N CYS A 14 -48.46 24.19 -8.07
CA CYS A 14 -48.35 24.56 -9.49
C CYS A 14 -46.91 24.35 -10.02
N GLU A 15 -46.82 23.62 -11.13
CA GLU A 15 -45.63 23.36 -11.95
C GLU A 15 -45.33 24.49 -12.95
N LYS A 16 -44.05 24.63 -13.37
CA LYS A 16 -43.54 24.51 -14.78
C LYS A 16 -42.22 25.29 -15.03
N TYR A 17 -41.14 24.54 -15.31
CA TYR A 17 -40.17 24.56 -16.45
C TYR A 17 -39.60 25.86 -17.09
N PRO A 18 -38.48 25.79 -17.88
CA PRO A 18 -37.27 26.61 -17.69
C PRO A 18 -37.00 27.61 -18.84
N LEU A 19 -36.00 28.48 -18.67
CA LEU A 19 -35.44 29.30 -19.76
C LEU A 19 -33.91 29.37 -19.72
N SER A 20 -33.32 29.10 -20.89
CA SER A 20 -31.95 29.33 -21.30
C SER A 20 -31.77 30.75 -21.87
N ASN A 21 -30.58 31.34 -21.71
CA ASN A 21 -29.74 31.87 -22.80
C ASN A 21 -28.60 32.78 -22.26
N ASP A 22 -27.38 32.39 -22.63
CA ASP A 22 -26.34 33.16 -23.31
C ASP A 22 -25.91 34.58 -22.88
N ASN A 23 -24.57 34.68 -22.80
CA ASN A 23 -23.68 35.73 -23.37
C ASN A 23 -22.89 36.68 -22.43
N ILE A 24 -21.56 36.52 -22.53
CA ILE A 24 -20.52 37.52 -22.88
C ILE A 24 -19.93 38.43 -21.77
N VAL A 25 -18.63 38.18 -21.52
CA VAL A 25 -17.46 39.10 -21.41
C VAL A 25 -17.57 40.38 -20.57
N SER A 26 -16.74 40.52 -19.52
CA SER A 26 -15.58 41.45 -19.53
C SER A 26 -14.83 41.54 -18.19
N GLU A 27 -13.52 41.52 -18.34
CA GLU A 27 -12.39 41.95 -17.51
C GLU A 27 -12.60 43.23 -16.64
N LYS A 28 -12.10 43.22 -15.37
CA LYS A 28 -11.25 44.29 -14.81
C LYS A 28 -10.73 44.02 -13.38
N ARG A 29 -9.43 44.29 -13.21
CA ARG A 29 -8.65 44.46 -11.96
C ARG A 29 -9.18 45.61 -11.11
N SER A 30 -9.08 45.48 -9.77
CA SER A 30 -8.65 46.53 -8.82
C SER A 30 -8.58 45.92 -7.41
N THR A 31 -7.40 45.55 -6.88
CA THR A 31 -6.69 46.26 -5.80
C THR A 31 -7.55 47.14 -4.89
N GLU A 32 -7.70 46.77 -3.62
CA GLU A 32 -7.54 47.72 -2.50
C GLU A 32 -7.31 47.03 -1.15
N ARG A 33 -6.30 47.54 -0.43
CA ARG A 33 -5.95 47.21 0.95
C ARG A 33 -6.76 48.11 1.87
N HIS A 34 -7.34 47.57 2.94
CA HIS A 34 -7.73 48.37 4.10
C HIS A 34 -7.16 47.74 5.38
N ARG A 35 -6.18 48.43 5.98
CA ARG A 35 -5.75 48.29 7.37
C ARG A 35 -6.81 48.99 8.22
N VAL A 36 -7.32 48.31 9.24
CA VAL A 36 -8.15 48.94 10.29
C VAL A 36 -7.28 49.13 11.54
N LEU A 37 -7.38 50.35 12.07
CA LEU A 37 -6.67 50.91 13.20
C LEU A 37 -6.98 50.23 14.53
N VAL A 38 -5.95 50.24 15.37
CA VAL A 38 -5.94 50.09 16.82
C VAL A 38 -6.82 51.14 17.49
N VAL A 39 -7.67 50.73 18.43
CA VAL A 39 -8.22 51.59 19.49
C VAL A 39 -7.99 50.90 20.82
N ALA A 40 -7.16 51.54 21.65
CA ALA A 40 -6.95 51.20 23.04
C ALA A 40 -8.11 51.73 23.90
N ARG A 41 -8.52 50.98 24.92
CA ARG A 41 -9.21 51.53 26.09
C ARG A 41 -8.84 50.74 27.34
N GLU A 42 -8.48 51.52 28.36
CA GLU A 42 -7.87 51.16 29.62
C GLU A 42 -8.91 51.17 30.77
N ASN A 43 -8.58 50.50 31.88
CA ASN A 43 -9.21 50.49 33.21
C ASN A 43 -10.50 49.65 33.36
N SER A 44 -10.62 48.69 34.28
CA SER A 44 -10.41 48.82 35.74
C SER A 44 -10.36 47.44 36.45
N ARG A 45 -9.52 47.28 37.49
CA ARG A 45 -9.56 46.19 38.50
C ARG A 45 -10.40 46.61 39.73
N PRO A 46 -10.78 45.66 40.61
CA PRO A 46 -10.05 45.44 41.89
C PRO A 46 -9.88 43.93 42.20
N LEU A 47 -8.70 43.44 42.59
CA LEU A 47 -8.13 43.32 43.95
C LEU A 47 -9.00 42.61 45.00
N LEU A 48 -8.60 41.38 45.35
CA LEU A 48 -8.75 40.79 46.69
C LEU A 48 -7.48 39.99 47.00
N SER A 49 -6.88 40.34 48.14
CA SER A 49 -5.67 39.76 48.75
C SER A 49 -6.04 39.21 50.14
N CYS A 50 -5.07 38.53 50.77
CA CYS A 50 -4.94 38.07 52.17
C CYS A 50 -4.97 36.53 52.28
N HIS A 51 -4.09 35.85 53.04
CA HIS A 51 -3.08 36.28 54.01
C HIS A 51 -2.01 35.19 54.24
N TYR A 52 -0.93 35.65 54.88
CA TYR A 52 0.29 34.96 55.31
C TYR A 52 0.07 33.85 56.36
N HIS A 53 1.00 32.90 56.41
CA HIS A 53 1.51 32.38 57.69
C HIS A 53 3.01 32.07 57.58
N THR A 54 3.82 32.88 58.25
CA THR A 54 5.20 32.62 58.64
C THR A 54 5.20 31.92 60.00
N LEU A 55 6.00 30.87 60.15
CA LEU A 55 6.41 30.33 61.46
C LEU A 55 7.92 30.11 61.46
N THR A 56 8.48 30.40 62.63
CA THR A 56 9.85 30.77 62.95
C THR A 56 10.82 29.61 63.10
N GLN A 57 12.11 29.96 63.01
CA GLN A 57 13.31 29.14 63.17
C GLN A 57 13.39 28.39 64.51
N GLU A 58 13.97 27.19 64.47
CA GLU A 58 14.80 26.67 65.55
C GLU A 58 16.18 26.29 65.00
N THR A 59 17.19 26.77 65.70
CA THR A 59 18.63 26.65 65.46
C THR A 59 19.15 25.35 66.08
N THR A 60 19.97 24.61 65.34
CA THR A 60 20.91 23.66 65.97
C THR A 60 22.27 23.74 65.27
N THR A 61 23.21 24.27 66.03
CA THR A 61 24.62 24.46 65.71
C THR A 61 25.36 23.11 65.58
N TYR A 62 26.05 22.90 64.46
CA TYR A 62 27.12 21.90 64.36
C TYR A 62 28.47 22.59 64.10
N LYS A 63 29.44 22.24 64.95
CA LYS A 63 30.80 22.78 65.02
C LYS A 63 31.58 22.53 63.73
N MET A 64 32.21 23.58 63.20
CA MET A 64 33.28 23.48 62.20
C MET A 64 34.50 22.76 62.79
N ILE A 65 34.89 21.66 62.16
CA ILE A 65 36.23 21.07 62.27
C ILE A 65 36.95 21.34 60.94
N LYS A 66 38.06 22.08 61.00
CA LYS A 66 38.91 22.42 59.86
C LYS A 66 39.55 21.16 59.26
N PRO A 67 39.58 20.97 57.93
CA PRO A 67 40.54 20.05 57.33
C PRO A 67 41.89 20.76 57.17
N VAL A 68 42.89 20.15 57.79
CA VAL A 68 44.31 20.50 57.73
C VAL A 68 44.83 20.29 56.31
N LEU A 69 45.53 21.30 55.79
CA LEU A 69 46.39 21.22 54.61
C LEU A 69 47.46 20.16 54.81
N LEU A 70 47.51 19.17 53.92
CA LEU A 70 48.67 18.30 53.75
C LEU A 70 48.96 18.12 52.26
N SER A 71 50.26 18.05 52.00
CA SER A 71 50.97 18.48 50.82
C SER A 71 50.57 17.81 49.50
N ARG A 72 50.71 18.61 48.42
CA ARG A 72 51.03 18.11 47.09
C ARG A 72 52.31 17.28 47.17
N ASP A 73 52.22 16.01 46.80
CA ASP A 73 53.03 15.36 45.76
C ASP A 73 53.01 13.84 45.93
N ILE A 74 52.97 13.15 44.79
CA ILE A 74 53.17 11.70 44.59
C ILE A 74 51.93 10.82 44.85
N ILE A 75 51.03 10.75 43.87
CA ILE A 75 50.59 9.46 43.33
C ILE A 75 50.76 9.47 41.81
N ASP A 76 51.23 8.33 41.35
CA ASP A 76 52.02 8.02 40.17
C ASP A 76 51.39 8.23 38.79
N LYS A 77 52.28 8.52 37.84
CA LYS A 77 52.03 8.75 36.41
C LYS A 77 51.94 7.42 35.65
N SER A 78 50.85 6.67 35.79
CA SER A 78 50.65 5.45 34.99
C SER A 78 49.26 5.22 34.39
N ILE A 79 48.29 6.14 34.54
CA ILE A 79 46.97 6.05 33.84
C ILE A 79 46.57 7.37 33.15
N ILE A 80 47.55 8.23 32.82
CA ILE A 80 47.33 9.40 31.96
C ILE A 80 48.31 9.33 30.81
N MET A 81 48.04 8.47 29.82
CA MET A 81 48.52 8.62 28.45
C MET A 81 47.84 7.61 27.49
N ALA A 82 46.53 7.42 27.59
CA ALA A 82 45.75 6.95 26.45
C ALA A 82 45.48 8.16 25.53
N SER A 83 46.45 8.42 24.66
CA SER A 83 46.48 9.40 23.58
C SER A 83 45.14 10.08 23.24
N ASN A 84 45.08 11.41 23.46
CA ASN A 84 44.03 12.33 22.97
C ASN A 84 43.69 12.15 21.48
N ARG A 85 44.56 11.47 20.72
CA ARG A 85 44.37 11.12 19.32
C ARG A 85 43.28 10.06 19.13
N TRP A 86 43.12 9.07 20.02
CA TRP A 86 42.08 8.02 19.89
C TRP A 86 40.68 8.50 20.25
N ILE A 87 40.54 9.39 21.24
CA ILE A 87 39.25 10.02 21.57
C ILE A 87 38.84 11.01 20.47
N ARG A 88 39.81 11.78 19.93
CA ARG A 88 39.57 12.62 18.75
C ARG A 88 39.30 11.78 17.49
N LEU A 89 39.97 10.65 17.27
CA LEU A 89 39.68 9.73 16.16
C LEU A 89 38.35 9.00 16.33
N ALA A 90 37.91 8.71 17.56
CA ALA A 90 36.60 8.13 17.81
C ALA A 90 35.48 9.18 17.67
N ALA A 91 35.73 10.44 18.03
CA ALA A 91 34.81 11.55 17.81
C ALA A 91 34.74 11.97 16.33
N VAL A 92 35.88 12.05 15.64
CA VAL A 92 35.98 12.31 14.19
C VAL A 92 35.51 11.10 13.38
N GLY A 93 35.83 9.88 13.81
CA GLY A 93 35.38 8.63 13.20
C GLY A 93 33.90 8.37 13.45
N GLY A 94 33.37 8.73 14.62
CA GLY A 94 31.95 8.66 14.95
C GLY A 94 31.13 9.72 14.23
N SER A 95 31.64 10.96 14.10
CA SER A 95 31.01 12.00 13.28
C SER A 95 31.16 11.74 11.78
N ALA A 96 32.27 11.16 11.33
CA ALA A 96 32.42 10.68 9.96
C ALA A 96 31.54 9.45 9.70
N ALA A 97 31.33 8.53 10.64
CA ALA A 97 30.43 7.39 10.49
C ALA A 97 28.96 7.81 10.55
N LEU A 98 28.60 8.78 11.40
CA LEU A 98 27.26 9.39 11.42
C LEU A 98 27.02 10.23 10.17
N ALA A 99 28.00 11.00 9.70
CA ALA A 99 27.90 11.75 8.46
C ALA A 99 27.89 10.82 7.24
N SER A 100 28.69 9.76 7.23
CA SER A 100 28.71 8.74 6.16
C SER A 100 27.45 7.89 6.19
N GLY A 101 26.93 7.53 7.37
CA GLY A 101 25.68 6.81 7.54
C GLY A 101 24.47 7.67 7.20
N ALA A 102 24.47 8.94 7.58
CA ALA A 102 23.47 9.92 7.18
C ALA A 102 23.57 10.27 5.70
N TYR A 103 24.77 10.33 5.13
CA TYR A 103 25.02 10.57 3.70
C TYR A 103 24.66 9.34 2.87
N TYR A 104 25.03 8.13 3.28
CA TYR A 104 24.64 6.88 2.62
C TYR A 104 23.14 6.62 2.76
N GLY A 105 22.58 6.94 3.93
CA GLY A 105 21.13 7.00 4.17
C GLY A 105 20.46 8.04 3.29
N PHE A 106 21.02 9.24 3.15
CA PHE A 106 20.54 10.31 2.27
C PHE A 106 20.66 9.94 0.79
N LEU A 107 21.72 9.26 0.38
CA LEU A 107 21.92 8.76 -1.00
C LEU A 107 20.97 7.60 -1.32
N ASN A 108 20.75 6.67 -0.39
CA ASN A 108 19.75 5.61 -0.54
C ASN A 108 18.32 6.15 -0.47
N TYR A 109 18.11 7.21 0.30
CA TYR A 109 16.86 7.98 0.35
C TYR A 109 16.63 8.75 -0.96
N GLN A 110 17.66 9.37 -1.51
CA GLN A 110 17.61 10.07 -2.80
C GLN A 110 17.41 9.06 -3.94
N ARG A 111 17.96 7.83 -3.82
CA ARG A 111 17.61 6.67 -4.66
C ARG A 111 16.17 6.22 -4.49
N TYR A 112 15.64 6.20 -3.28
CA TYR A 112 14.22 5.92 -3.03
C TYR A 112 13.33 6.97 -3.71
N GLN A 113 13.76 8.24 -3.73
CA GLN A 113 13.07 9.34 -4.39
C GLN A 113 13.28 9.39 -5.91
N SER A 114 14.43 8.94 -6.43
CA SER A 114 14.76 8.86 -7.86
C SER A 114 14.21 7.59 -8.54
N ILE A 115 13.64 6.66 -7.77
CA ILE A 115 12.81 5.56 -8.31
C ILE A 115 11.43 6.06 -8.79
N SER A 116 11.14 7.36 -8.64
CA SER A 116 10.37 8.11 -9.63
C SER A 116 11.34 9.07 -10.35
N LEU A 117 11.58 8.87 -11.66
CA LEU A 117 12.31 9.72 -12.61
C LEU A 117 13.72 9.28 -13.06
N SER A 118 13.75 8.81 -14.34
CA SER A 118 14.76 9.01 -15.40
C SER A 118 15.93 7.98 -15.55
N PRO A 119 16.65 7.95 -16.71
CA PRO A 119 16.23 7.22 -17.91
C PRO A 119 17.34 6.36 -18.58
N ALA A 120 16.89 5.54 -19.55
CA ALA A 120 17.58 5.08 -20.78
C ALA A 120 18.91 4.28 -20.71
N HIS A 121 18.80 2.98 -20.99
CA HIS A 121 19.56 2.36 -22.07
C HIS A 121 18.77 1.17 -22.67
N TYR A 122 18.78 1.07 -24.01
CA TYR A 122 18.00 0.16 -24.86
C TYR A 122 17.90 -1.29 -24.36
N ILE A 123 16.68 -1.85 -24.25
CA ILE A 123 16.46 -3.30 -24.30
C ILE A 123 15.13 -3.61 -25.04
N LYS A 124 15.26 -4.32 -26.16
CA LYS A 124 14.21 -5.12 -26.81
C LYS A 124 13.68 -6.16 -25.79
N GLN A 125 12.36 -6.35 -25.76
CA GLN A 125 11.62 -7.41 -25.03
C GLN A 125 11.59 -7.28 -23.49
N ASP A 126 10.54 -6.63 -22.97
CA ASP A 126 10.01 -6.92 -21.62
C ASP A 126 9.37 -8.32 -21.67
N ASN A 127 10.17 -9.36 -21.84
CA ASN A 127 9.66 -10.73 -21.77
C ASN A 127 9.25 -10.96 -20.32
N MET A 128 7.94 -10.92 -20.07
CA MET A 128 7.32 -11.38 -18.83
C MET A 128 7.61 -12.86 -18.55
N GLN A 129 8.46 -13.51 -19.33
CA GLN A 129 8.85 -14.90 -19.22
C GLN A 129 10.29 -15.01 -18.72
N LEU A 130 10.48 -15.76 -17.65
CA LEU A 130 11.79 -16.10 -17.10
C LEU A 130 12.27 -17.44 -17.65
N THR A 131 13.59 -17.59 -17.74
CA THR A 131 14.22 -18.86 -18.11
C THR A 131 14.24 -19.84 -16.95
N ASN A 132 14.56 -19.36 -15.75
CA ASN A 132 14.70 -20.17 -14.55
C ASN A 132 13.96 -19.58 -13.37
N LEU A 133 13.44 -20.45 -12.50
CA LEU A 133 12.83 -20.03 -11.25
C LEU A 133 13.92 -19.49 -10.32
N PRO A 134 13.74 -18.31 -9.69
CA PRO A 134 14.77 -17.78 -8.83
C PRO A 134 14.95 -18.66 -7.57
N PRO A 135 16.19 -18.86 -7.10
CA PRO A 135 16.47 -19.68 -5.92
C PRO A 135 16.14 -18.91 -4.64
N VAL A 136 14.86 -18.70 -4.37
CA VAL A 136 14.37 -17.97 -3.20
C VAL A 136 13.46 -18.86 -2.37
N LYS A 137 13.74 -18.93 -1.07
CA LYS A 137 12.95 -19.71 -0.12
C LYS A 137 11.58 -19.07 0.08
N VAL A 138 10.53 -19.88 -0.06
CA VAL A 138 9.16 -19.50 0.30
C VAL A 138 9.09 -19.25 1.80
N THR A 139 8.52 -18.10 2.17
CA THR A 139 8.33 -17.67 3.55
C THR A 139 7.13 -18.37 4.17
N HIS A 140 5.97 -18.30 3.50
CA HIS A 140 4.73 -18.90 3.95
C HIS A 140 3.91 -19.39 2.75
N LYS A 141 3.05 -20.39 2.95
CA LYS A 141 2.10 -20.87 1.96
C LYS A 141 0.68 -20.59 2.45
N ILE A 142 -0.15 -20.00 1.60
CA ILE A 142 -1.56 -19.75 1.84
C ILE A 142 -2.34 -20.80 1.08
N GLU A 143 -3.02 -21.67 1.81
CA GLU A 143 -3.90 -22.68 1.25
C GLU A 143 -5.31 -22.09 1.10
N GLY A 144 -5.88 -22.24 -0.09
CA GLY A 144 -7.22 -21.77 -0.42
C GLY A 144 -8.01 -22.85 -1.17
N PRO A 145 -9.36 -22.74 -1.20
CA PRO A 145 -10.22 -23.74 -1.83
C PRO A 145 -10.08 -23.82 -3.36
N THR A 146 -9.58 -22.75 -4.01
CA THR A 146 -9.38 -22.67 -5.45
C THR A 146 -7.94 -23.05 -5.80
N LYS A 147 -7.77 -24.21 -6.44
CA LYS A 147 -6.46 -24.68 -6.92
C LYS A 147 -6.28 -24.33 -8.39
N LEU A 148 -5.25 -23.55 -8.68
CA LEU A 148 -4.82 -23.29 -10.05
C LEU A 148 -4.04 -24.50 -10.59
N PRO A 149 -4.04 -24.72 -11.91
CA PRO A 149 -3.24 -25.78 -12.55
C PRO A 149 -1.75 -25.43 -12.67
N PHE A 150 -1.33 -24.31 -12.11
CA PHE A 150 0.05 -23.86 -11.98
C PHE A 150 0.22 -23.24 -10.59
N ASP A 151 1.46 -23.21 -10.10
CA ASP A 151 1.80 -22.56 -8.84
C ASP A 151 1.99 -21.07 -9.04
N ILE A 152 1.64 -20.30 -8.00
CA ILE A 152 1.93 -18.87 -7.95
C ILE A 152 2.70 -18.50 -6.69
N THR A 153 3.68 -17.61 -6.84
CA THR A 153 4.51 -17.09 -5.74
C THR A 153 4.52 -15.57 -5.75
N LEU A 154 4.01 -14.96 -4.69
CA LEU A 154 3.90 -13.52 -4.49
C LEU A 154 5.08 -13.00 -3.66
N PHE A 155 5.92 -12.17 -4.27
CA PHE A 155 6.96 -11.39 -3.60
C PHE A 155 6.33 -10.09 -3.11
N GLN A 156 6.36 -9.86 -1.79
CA GLN A 156 5.66 -8.72 -1.20
C GLN A 156 6.42 -8.06 -0.05
N TYR A 157 5.90 -6.89 0.35
CA TYR A 157 5.97 -6.43 1.73
C TYR A 157 4.58 -6.59 2.35
N CYS A 158 4.49 -7.21 3.52
CA CYS A 158 3.21 -7.51 4.16
C CYS A 158 2.33 -6.25 4.34
N SER A 159 2.91 -5.11 4.71
CA SER A 159 2.19 -3.84 4.93
C SER A 159 2.10 -2.90 3.72
N CYS A 160 2.56 -3.32 2.53
CA CYS A 160 2.49 -2.48 1.34
C CYS A 160 1.07 -2.49 0.76
N PRO A 161 0.45 -1.31 0.50
CA PRO A 161 -0.92 -1.25 -0.02
C PRO A 161 -1.10 -1.94 -1.37
N PHE A 162 -0.09 -1.89 -2.24
CA PHE A 162 -0.11 -2.62 -3.52
C PHE A 162 -0.07 -4.13 -3.33
N CYS A 163 0.65 -4.63 -2.31
CA CYS A 163 0.73 -6.06 -1.99
C CYS A 163 -0.55 -6.54 -1.31
N CYS A 164 -1.06 -5.79 -0.33
CA CYS A 164 -2.34 -6.06 0.33
C CYS A 164 -3.48 -6.12 -0.68
N LYS A 165 -3.48 -5.26 -1.70
CA LYS A 165 -4.42 -5.31 -2.83
C LYS A 165 -4.33 -6.63 -3.60
N SER A 166 -3.13 -7.07 -3.99
CA SER A 166 -2.96 -8.38 -4.65
C SER A 166 -3.38 -9.55 -3.75
N ARG A 167 -3.03 -9.54 -2.47
CA ARG A 167 -3.45 -10.56 -1.49
C ARG A 167 -4.96 -10.61 -1.34
N THR A 168 -5.60 -9.46 -1.16
CA THR A 168 -7.06 -9.35 -1.05
C THR A 168 -7.77 -10.02 -2.22
N PHE A 169 -7.27 -9.82 -3.44
CA PHE A 169 -7.81 -10.49 -4.62
C PHE A 169 -7.64 -12.02 -4.54
N LEU A 170 -6.43 -12.50 -4.24
CA LEU A 170 -6.15 -13.93 -4.13
C LEU A 170 -7.00 -14.58 -3.02
N ASP A 171 -7.07 -13.94 -1.86
CA ASP A 171 -7.87 -14.34 -0.72
C ASP A 171 -9.36 -14.37 -1.08
N TYR A 172 -9.90 -13.32 -1.71
CA TYR A 172 -11.31 -13.30 -2.11
C TYR A 172 -11.71 -14.45 -3.04
N PHE A 173 -10.87 -14.77 -4.03
CA PHE A 173 -11.10 -15.89 -4.94
C PHE A 173 -10.66 -17.24 -4.36
N GLY A 174 -10.10 -17.27 -3.15
CA GLY A 174 -9.64 -18.48 -2.47
C GLY A 174 -8.49 -19.18 -3.19
N VAL A 175 -7.68 -18.45 -3.96
CA VAL A 175 -6.56 -19.02 -4.71
C VAL A 175 -5.45 -19.42 -3.75
N SER A 176 -4.90 -20.62 -3.90
CA SER A 176 -3.71 -21.03 -3.14
C SER A 176 -2.44 -20.37 -3.70
N TYR A 177 -1.58 -19.81 -2.85
CA TYR A 177 -0.35 -19.14 -3.28
C TYR A 177 0.78 -19.18 -2.26
N ASN A 178 2.01 -19.09 -2.74
CA ASN A 178 3.20 -18.94 -1.91
C ASN A 178 3.52 -17.46 -1.70
N ILE A 179 4.08 -17.13 -0.54
CA ILE A 179 4.55 -15.80 -0.19
C ILE A 179 6.07 -15.84 -0.02
N VAL A 180 6.75 -14.86 -0.62
CA VAL A 180 8.12 -14.50 -0.29
C VAL A 180 8.11 -13.10 0.30
N GLU A 181 8.42 -12.99 1.59
CA GLU A 181 8.56 -11.70 2.24
C GLU A 181 9.91 -11.09 1.86
N VAL A 182 9.87 -9.91 1.24
CA VAL A 182 11.07 -9.22 0.77
C VAL A 182 11.63 -8.36 1.90
N ASN A 183 12.94 -8.40 2.10
CA ASN A 183 13.60 -7.50 3.05
C ASN A 183 13.51 -6.04 2.52
N PRO A 184 12.85 -5.11 3.24
CA PRO A 184 12.63 -3.75 2.74
C PRO A 184 13.91 -2.92 2.63
N VAL A 185 14.96 -3.30 3.38
CA VAL A 185 16.26 -2.62 3.43
C VAL A 185 17.17 -3.13 2.31
N LEU A 186 17.45 -4.44 2.29
CA LEU A 186 18.44 -5.02 1.37
C LEU A 186 17.85 -5.56 0.07
N ARG A 187 16.53 -5.83 0.02
CA ARG A 187 15.79 -6.34 -1.15
C ARG A 187 16.47 -7.52 -1.85
N GLN A 188 17.14 -8.38 -1.08
CA GLN A 188 17.95 -9.49 -1.61
C GLN A 188 17.10 -10.45 -2.45
N GLN A 189 15.86 -10.67 -2.01
CA GLN A 189 14.86 -11.52 -2.65
C GLN A 189 14.40 -11.00 -4.02
N LEU A 190 14.79 -9.78 -4.43
CA LEU A 190 14.47 -9.20 -5.74
C LEU A 190 15.71 -9.06 -6.64
N LYS A 191 16.90 -9.53 -6.22
CA LYS A 191 18.13 -9.38 -6.99
C LYS A 191 18.07 -10.07 -8.36
N TRP A 192 17.33 -11.18 -8.45
CA TRP A 192 17.15 -11.95 -9.68
C TRP A 192 16.33 -11.20 -10.76
N SER A 193 15.40 -10.33 -10.38
CA SER A 193 14.53 -9.65 -11.37
C SER A 193 15.26 -8.47 -12.01
N GLN A 194 15.64 -8.56 -13.27
CA GLN A 194 16.57 -7.60 -13.88
C GLN A 194 16.04 -6.16 -13.87
N ASN A 195 14.87 -5.94 -14.48
CA ASN A 195 14.34 -4.60 -14.76
C ASN A 195 13.32 -4.10 -13.74
N TYR A 196 12.87 -4.94 -12.80
CA TYR A 196 11.81 -4.59 -11.85
C TYR A 196 12.23 -4.90 -10.40
N LYS A 197 12.53 -3.85 -9.64
CA LYS A 197 13.00 -3.93 -8.23
C LYS A 197 11.96 -3.42 -7.23
N LYS A 198 10.68 -3.54 -7.56
CA LYS A 198 9.53 -3.12 -6.76
C LYS A 198 8.68 -4.34 -6.39
N VAL A 199 7.77 -4.18 -5.43
CA VAL A 199 6.77 -5.19 -5.06
C VAL A 199 5.36 -4.61 -5.25
N PRO A 200 4.33 -5.43 -5.50
CA PRO A 200 4.40 -6.89 -5.64
C PRO A 200 5.02 -7.35 -6.96
N ILE A 201 5.62 -8.54 -6.95
CA ILE A 201 5.92 -9.34 -8.14
C ILE A 201 5.24 -10.69 -7.92
N LEU A 202 4.51 -11.18 -8.91
CA LEU A 202 3.95 -12.52 -8.89
C LEU A 202 4.64 -13.39 -9.94
N LEU A 203 5.15 -14.54 -9.51
CA LEU A 203 5.61 -15.58 -10.43
C LEU A 203 4.50 -16.61 -10.61
N ALA A 204 4.21 -17.00 -11.85
CA ALA A 204 3.34 -18.11 -12.19
C ALA A 204 4.14 -19.16 -12.96
N TYR A 205 4.10 -20.42 -12.54
CA TYR A 205 4.91 -21.49 -13.14
C TYR A 205 4.27 -22.87 -12.91
N CYS A 206 4.48 -23.79 -13.85
CA CYS A 206 4.09 -25.19 -13.63
C CYS A 206 5.13 -25.86 -12.70
N GLY A 207 4.68 -26.29 -11.52
CA GLY A 207 5.46 -27.18 -10.67
C GLY A 207 5.40 -28.60 -11.21
N THR A 208 6.55 -29.22 -11.49
CA THR A 208 6.61 -30.68 -11.44
C THR A 208 6.31 -31.08 -10.00
N SER A 209 5.18 -31.74 -9.77
CA SER A 209 4.81 -32.25 -8.46
C SER A 209 5.95 -33.09 -7.89
N HIS A 210 6.39 -32.79 -6.67
CA HIS A 210 7.44 -33.48 -5.90
C HIS A 210 8.89 -33.36 -6.41
N GLU A 211 9.63 -32.38 -5.90
CA GLU A 211 11.05 -32.53 -5.48
C GLU A 211 11.57 -31.18 -4.95
N GLN A 212 11.22 -30.83 -3.71
CA GLN A 212 12.02 -29.90 -2.91
C GLN A 212 12.19 -30.48 -1.51
N THR A 213 13.05 -31.49 -1.43
CA THR A 213 13.76 -31.79 -0.19
C THR A 213 15.23 -31.97 -0.54
N GLN A 214 16.01 -30.96 -0.14
CA GLN A 214 17.47 -31.02 0.04
C GLN A 214 18.28 -31.52 -1.16
N GLN A 215 18.85 -30.58 -1.92
CA GLN A 215 20.25 -30.68 -2.33
C GLN A 215 20.79 -29.31 -2.77
N GLN A 216 21.70 -28.79 -1.95
CA GLN A 216 22.70 -27.83 -2.39
C GLN A 216 23.69 -28.60 -3.26
N HIS A 217 23.59 -28.48 -4.58
CA HIS A 217 24.73 -28.62 -5.48
C HIS A 217 24.39 -27.96 -6.81
N GLU A 218 25.26 -27.06 -7.26
CA GLU A 218 25.22 -26.47 -8.60
C GLU A 218 25.16 -27.56 -9.66
N GLN A 219 24.00 -27.71 -10.30
CA GLN A 219 23.92 -28.13 -11.69
C GLN A 219 22.86 -27.29 -12.40
N VAL A 220 23.22 -26.82 -13.58
CA VAL A 220 22.36 -26.09 -14.51
C VAL A 220 21.29 -27.07 -14.98
N GLU A 221 20.12 -27.07 -14.33
CA GLU A 221 18.96 -27.82 -14.83
C GLU A 221 18.56 -27.24 -16.20
N SER A 222 18.57 -28.11 -17.21
CA SER A 222 18.07 -27.84 -18.55
C SER A 222 16.62 -27.33 -18.52
N ASN A 223 16.27 -26.35 -19.36
CA ASN A 223 14.95 -25.70 -19.49
C ASN A 223 13.76 -26.64 -19.86
N THR A 224 13.92 -27.95 -19.77
CA THR A 224 12.97 -28.96 -20.25
C THR A 224 12.41 -29.77 -19.09
N ASN A 225 11.08 -29.88 -19.01
CA ASN A 225 10.38 -30.84 -18.16
C ASN A 225 10.80 -32.28 -18.52
N LYS A 226 10.52 -33.25 -17.64
CA LYS A 226 10.78 -34.70 -17.86
C LYS A 226 10.15 -35.22 -19.18
N ASP A 227 9.15 -34.52 -19.71
CA ASP A 227 8.43 -34.82 -20.96
C ASP A 227 8.95 -34.03 -22.19
N GLY A 228 10.08 -33.33 -22.10
CA GLY A 228 10.66 -32.55 -23.20
C GLY A 228 9.99 -31.20 -23.50
N THR A 229 9.01 -30.78 -22.70
CA THR A 229 8.33 -29.47 -22.83
C THR A 229 9.07 -28.36 -22.10
N GLU A 230 9.17 -27.17 -22.71
CA GLU A 230 9.86 -26.01 -22.14
C GLU A 230 9.13 -25.49 -20.88
N LYS A 231 9.87 -25.30 -19.78
CA LYS A 231 9.31 -24.82 -18.51
C LYS A 231 8.94 -23.34 -18.65
N ARG A 232 7.63 -23.03 -18.67
CA ARG A 232 7.14 -21.65 -18.74
C ARG A 232 7.00 -21.05 -17.36
N ILE A 233 7.63 -19.89 -17.17
CA ILE A 233 7.63 -19.13 -15.91
C ILE A 233 7.29 -17.69 -16.26
N TYR A 234 6.17 -17.18 -15.76
CA TYR A 234 5.76 -15.81 -16.00
C TYR A 234 6.01 -14.93 -14.78
N GLN A 235 6.76 -13.84 -14.96
CA GLN A 235 6.90 -12.74 -14.01
C GLN A 235 5.86 -11.66 -14.32
N ILE A 236 4.87 -11.54 -13.46
CA ILE A 236 3.82 -10.53 -13.54
C ILE A 236 4.16 -9.40 -12.55
N ASN A 237 4.38 -8.22 -13.10
CA ASN A 237 4.67 -7.01 -12.36
C ASN A 237 3.41 -6.14 -12.24
N ASP A 238 3.42 -5.18 -11.31
CA ASP A 238 2.30 -4.28 -11.03
C ASP A 238 1.08 -4.98 -10.40
N SER A 239 0.66 -4.48 -9.23
CA SER A 239 -0.47 -5.06 -8.49
C SER A 239 -1.79 -5.09 -9.26
N SER A 240 -2.07 -4.10 -10.12
CA SER A 240 -3.32 -4.04 -10.89
C SER A 240 -3.28 -4.99 -12.08
N VAL A 241 -2.11 -5.17 -12.71
CA VAL A 241 -1.92 -6.18 -13.76
C VAL A 241 -2.00 -7.59 -13.20
N ILE A 242 -1.43 -7.87 -12.03
CA ILE A 242 -1.61 -9.15 -11.32
C ILE A 242 -3.11 -9.46 -11.17
N ILE A 243 -3.88 -8.50 -10.66
CA ILE A 243 -5.33 -8.65 -10.46
C ILE A 243 -6.06 -8.82 -11.79
N SER A 244 -5.76 -7.98 -12.80
CA SER A 244 -6.48 -8.01 -14.07
C SER A 244 -6.18 -9.26 -14.87
N SER A 245 -4.92 -9.70 -14.92
CA SER A 245 -4.52 -10.90 -15.65
C SER A 245 -5.08 -12.17 -15.01
N LEU A 246 -4.94 -12.33 -13.68
CA LEU A 246 -5.52 -13.47 -12.97
C LEU A 246 -7.05 -13.40 -12.94
N GLY A 247 -7.64 -12.21 -12.81
CA GLY A 247 -9.08 -12.00 -12.90
C GLY A 247 -9.63 -12.38 -14.27
N SER A 248 -8.93 -12.00 -15.35
CA SER A 248 -9.25 -12.43 -16.72
C SER A 248 -9.13 -13.95 -16.85
N TYR A 249 -8.07 -14.53 -16.31
CA TYR A 249 -7.85 -15.98 -16.35
C TYR A 249 -8.96 -16.76 -15.62
N LEU A 250 -9.32 -16.35 -14.40
CA LEU A 250 -10.36 -16.99 -13.59
C LEU A 250 -11.77 -16.80 -14.18
N LEU A 251 -12.07 -15.61 -14.72
CA LEU A 251 -13.43 -15.26 -15.15
C LEU A 251 -13.70 -15.53 -16.63
N SER A 252 -12.67 -15.69 -17.48
CA SER A 252 -12.84 -16.03 -18.91
C SER A 252 -13.20 -17.50 -19.13
N ARG A 253 -12.87 -18.40 -18.19
CA ARG A 253 -13.30 -19.82 -18.24
C ARG A 253 -14.81 -20.03 -18.20
N ARG A 254 -15.59 -18.97 -17.98
CA ARG A 254 -17.07 -18.97 -17.96
C ARG A 254 -17.74 -19.38 -19.30
N LYS A 255 -17.00 -19.62 -20.40
CA LYS A 255 -17.60 -19.87 -21.73
C LYS A 255 -17.29 -21.22 -22.41
N LEU A 256 -16.55 -22.13 -21.80
CA LEU A 256 -16.09 -23.34 -22.52
C LEU A 256 -16.88 -24.63 -22.27
N GLU A 257 -17.88 -24.67 -21.38
CA GLU A 257 -18.55 -25.94 -21.01
C GLU A 257 -20.06 -26.07 -21.30
N ASP A 258 -20.71 -25.12 -21.97
CA ASP A 258 -22.14 -25.28 -22.36
C ASP A 258 -22.36 -26.07 -23.67
N GLY A 259 -21.35 -26.80 -24.14
CA GLY A 259 -21.45 -27.68 -25.30
C GLY A 259 -21.53 -29.17 -24.90
N PRO A 260 -22.56 -29.94 -25.30
CA PRO A 260 -22.74 -31.34 -24.88
C PRO A 260 -21.75 -32.36 -25.49
N LYS A 261 -20.53 -31.95 -25.86
CA LYS A 261 -19.52 -32.78 -26.54
C LYS A 261 -18.11 -32.76 -25.94
N ALA A 262 -17.90 -32.25 -24.73
CA ALA A 262 -16.58 -32.19 -24.10
C ALA A 262 -16.39 -33.19 -22.94
N LYS A 263 -16.93 -34.41 -23.06
CA LYS A 263 -16.70 -35.49 -22.07
C LYS A 263 -16.19 -36.75 -22.76
N GLN A 264 -14.91 -36.77 -23.08
CA GLN A 264 -14.02 -37.94 -23.16
C GLN A 264 -12.74 -37.54 -23.88
N GLN A 265 -11.59 -37.89 -23.31
CA GLN A 265 -10.23 -37.41 -23.63
C GLN A 265 -9.93 -36.04 -23.03
N GLN A 266 -9.33 -36.03 -21.83
CA GLN A 266 -8.36 -35.02 -21.38
C GLN A 266 -8.10 -35.23 -19.89
N GLN A 267 -7.10 -36.05 -19.56
CA GLN A 267 -6.52 -36.05 -18.20
C GLN A 267 -4.99 -35.94 -18.22
N GLN A 268 -4.34 -35.88 -19.39
CA GLN A 268 -2.87 -35.73 -19.48
C GLN A 268 -2.39 -34.55 -20.35
N GLU A 269 -3.22 -33.98 -21.22
CA GLU A 269 -2.86 -32.76 -22.01
C GLU A 269 -3.23 -31.42 -21.34
N GLN A 270 -3.94 -31.44 -20.20
CA GLN A 270 -4.54 -30.23 -19.60
C GLN A 270 -3.59 -29.35 -18.76
N GLN A 271 -2.42 -29.84 -18.33
CA GLN A 271 -1.52 -29.05 -17.48
C GLN A 271 -0.66 -28.05 -18.26
N ASN A 272 -0.19 -28.40 -19.47
CA ASN A 272 0.65 -27.51 -20.28
C ASN A 272 -0.17 -26.46 -21.06
N THR A 273 -1.40 -26.76 -21.47
CA THR A 273 -2.30 -25.77 -22.12
C THR A 273 -2.73 -24.64 -21.18
N SER A 274 -2.74 -24.91 -19.87
CA SER A 274 -3.39 -24.02 -18.93
C SER A 274 -2.54 -22.82 -18.46
N ILE A 275 -1.22 -22.97 -18.38
CA ILE A 275 -0.32 -21.82 -18.12
C ILE A 275 -0.13 -20.98 -19.39
N ASP A 276 -0.24 -21.62 -20.56
CA ASP A 276 -0.16 -20.97 -21.87
C ASP A 276 -1.30 -19.98 -22.08
N ASP A 277 -2.50 -20.31 -21.59
CA ASP A 277 -3.64 -19.40 -21.62
C ASP A 277 -3.41 -18.14 -20.78
N LEU A 278 -2.78 -18.27 -19.61
CA LEU A 278 -2.32 -17.12 -18.85
C LEU A 278 -1.30 -16.31 -19.68
N GLY A 279 -0.35 -16.98 -20.33
CA GLY A 279 0.60 -16.34 -21.26
C GLY A 279 -0.09 -15.52 -22.36
N LYS A 280 -1.12 -16.06 -23.01
CA LYS A 280 -1.92 -15.36 -24.04
C LYS A 280 -2.61 -14.12 -23.47
N ILE A 281 -3.14 -14.20 -22.25
CA ILE A 281 -3.77 -13.07 -21.57
C ILE A 281 -2.74 -11.97 -21.29
N LEU A 282 -1.54 -12.34 -20.81
CA LEU A 282 -0.47 -11.43 -20.41
C LEU A 282 0.04 -10.56 -21.56
N ILE A 283 -0.04 -11.02 -22.82
CA ILE A 283 0.30 -10.22 -24.02
C ILE A 283 -0.46 -8.90 -24.06
N ASN A 284 -1.68 -8.84 -23.50
CA ASN A 284 -2.51 -7.65 -23.51
C ASN A 284 -2.12 -6.60 -22.45
N TYR A 285 -1.16 -6.90 -21.58
CA TYR A 285 -0.71 -6.03 -20.48
C TYR A 285 0.74 -5.55 -20.64
N GLN A 286 1.22 -5.44 -21.88
CA GLN A 286 2.55 -4.91 -22.16
C GLN A 286 2.66 -3.42 -21.80
N SER A 287 3.85 -3.02 -21.34
CA SER A 287 4.14 -1.61 -21.08
C SER A 287 4.45 -0.85 -22.35
N VAL A 288 3.88 0.34 -22.47
CA VAL A 288 4.15 1.31 -23.53
C VAL A 288 4.93 2.47 -22.93
N GLU A 289 5.95 2.94 -23.62
CA GLU A 289 6.64 4.19 -23.25
C GLU A 289 5.83 5.37 -23.74
N MET A 290 5.38 6.21 -22.81
CA MET A 290 4.70 7.47 -23.06
C MET A 290 5.58 8.62 -22.60
N GLU A 291 5.59 9.71 -23.34
CA GLU A 291 6.30 10.94 -22.96
C GLU A 291 5.30 11.90 -22.33
N ASP A 292 5.55 12.32 -21.09
CA ASP A 292 4.75 13.37 -20.44
C ASP A 292 4.90 14.71 -21.18
N GLU A 293 3.99 15.66 -20.93
CA GLU A 293 4.09 17.06 -21.37
C GLU A 293 5.42 17.73 -20.98
N ASP A 294 6.05 17.24 -19.89
CA ASP A 294 7.37 17.69 -19.41
C ASP A 294 8.56 17.06 -20.18
N GLY A 295 8.33 16.36 -21.29
CA GLY A 295 9.37 15.66 -22.08
C GLY A 295 9.95 14.42 -21.39
N LYS A 296 9.26 13.93 -20.36
CA LYS A 296 9.74 12.85 -19.51
C LYS A 296 9.07 11.53 -19.88
N LYS A 297 9.87 10.57 -20.33
CA LYS A 297 9.41 9.21 -20.66
C LYS A 297 9.00 8.43 -19.41
N ARG A 298 7.82 7.81 -19.45
CA ARG A 298 7.27 6.88 -18.47
C ARG A 298 6.78 5.62 -19.15
N LYS A 299 7.10 4.47 -18.57
CA LYS A 299 6.43 3.21 -18.93
C LYS A 299 5.08 3.16 -18.23
N GLU A 300 4.02 3.01 -18.98
CA GLU A 300 2.66 2.80 -18.48
C GLU A 300 2.06 1.57 -19.15
N ILE A 301 1.14 0.89 -18.46
CA ILE A 301 0.44 -0.27 -19.00
C ILE A 301 -1.01 0.18 -19.21
N PRO A 302 -1.42 0.57 -20.44
CA PRO A 302 -2.73 1.19 -20.68
C PRO A 302 -3.89 0.30 -20.23
N ASN A 303 -3.75 -1.00 -20.47
CA ASN A 303 -4.79 -1.99 -20.19
C ASN A 303 -4.78 -2.51 -18.75
N ARG A 304 -4.00 -1.94 -17.83
CA ARG A 304 -3.77 -2.53 -16.49
C ARG A 304 -5.04 -2.76 -15.65
N TYR A 305 -6.14 -2.05 -15.93
CA TYR A 305 -7.43 -2.24 -15.25
C TYR A 305 -8.46 -3.00 -16.10
N PHE A 306 -8.18 -3.29 -17.37
CA PHE A 306 -9.09 -4.02 -18.25
C PHE A 306 -9.03 -5.52 -17.99
N LEU A 307 -10.19 -6.19 -18.04
CA LEU A 307 -10.29 -7.64 -18.03
C LEU A 307 -10.50 -8.16 -19.46
N MET A 308 -9.71 -9.16 -19.85
CA MET A 308 -9.75 -9.79 -21.17
C MET A 308 -10.74 -10.96 -21.15
N LEU A 309 -12.05 -10.65 -21.25
CA LEU A 309 -13.14 -11.62 -21.00
C LEU A 309 -13.71 -12.31 -22.25
N GLY A 310 -13.10 -12.14 -23.42
CA GLY A 310 -13.58 -12.71 -24.69
C GLY A 310 -14.91 -12.12 -25.17
N ASP A 311 -15.44 -12.62 -26.28
CA ASP A 311 -16.68 -12.13 -26.89
C ASP A 311 -17.88 -12.53 -26.02
N ILE A 312 -18.71 -11.57 -25.62
CA ILE A 312 -19.97 -11.77 -24.88
C ILE A 312 -21.12 -11.30 -25.80
N GLU A 313 -22.36 -11.71 -25.55
CA GLU A 313 -23.52 -11.26 -26.35
C GLU A 313 -23.84 -9.76 -26.11
N ASP A 314 -24.31 -9.05 -27.13
CA ASP A 314 -24.36 -7.58 -27.21
C ASP A 314 -25.16 -6.85 -26.10
N LEU A 315 -26.24 -7.44 -25.59
CA LEU A 315 -27.08 -6.79 -24.57
C LEU A 315 -26.49 -6.95 -23.16
N GLU A 316 -26.02 -8.15 -22.83
CA GLU A 316 -25.28 -8.42 -21.59
C GLU A 316 -23.94 -7.67 -21.57
N LEU A 317 -23.31 -7.49 -22.74
CA LEU A 317 -22.13 -6.65 -22.90
C LEU A 317 -22.35 -5.22 -22.42
N LYS A 318 -23.41 -4.53 -22.86
CA LYS A 318 -23.62 -3.11 -22.51
C LYS A 318 -23.77 -2.89 -21.00
N LYS A 319 -24.57 -3.72 -20.33
CA LYS A 319 -24.76 -3.64 -18.88
C LYS A 319 -23.48 -3.98 -18.13
N ARG A 320 -22.76 -5.02 -18.58
CA ARG A 320 -21.49 -5.43 -17.98
C ARG A 320 -20.39 -4.40 -18.23
N GLU A 321 -20.37 -3.74 -19.38
CA GLU A 321 -19.39 -2.72 -19.75
C GLU A 321 -19.51 -1.47 -18.88
N GLN A 322 -20.73 -1.02 -18.58
CA GLN A 322 -20.94 0.09 -17.64
C GLN A 322 -20.38 -0.23 -16.25
N ASN A 323 -20.71 -1.41 -15.70
CA ASN A 323 -20.21 -1.84 -14.41
C ASN A 323 -18.68 -2.02 -14.40
N LEU A 324 -18.12 -2.57 -15.48
CA LEU A 324 -16.67 -2.74 -15.64
C LEU A 324 -15.96 -1.38 -15.82
N ALA A 325 -16.59 -0.41 -16.48
CA ALA A 325 -16.03 0.94 -16.63
C ALA A 325 -16.00 1.67 -15.28
N GLU A 326 -17.08 1.58 -14.50
CA GLU A 326 -17.11 2.11 -13.13
C GLU A 326 -16.04 1.43 -12.26
N GLU A 327 -15.93 0.10 -12.32
CA GLU A 327 -14.88 -0.64 -11.61
C GLU A 327 -13.48 -0.15 -11.99
N ARG A 328 -13.19 0.01 -13.30
CA ARG A 328 -11.89 0.52 -13.79
C ARG A 328 -11.58 1.90 -13.25
N GLN A 329 -12.55 2.81 -13.26
CA GLN A 329 -12.40 4.16 -12.74
C GLN A 329 -11.99 4.15 -11.26
N TRP A 330 -12.64 3.32 -10.45
CA TRP A 330 -12.35 3.25 -9.01
C TRP A 330 -11.05 2.51 -8.70
N ARG A 331 -10.65 1.54 -9.52
CA ARG A 331 -9.32 0.92 -9.42
C ARG A 331 -8.21 1.92 -9.75
N ASP A 332 -8.41 2.79 -10.74
CA ASP A 332 -7.48 3.86 -11.04
C ASP A 332 -7.42 4.93 -9.94
N TRP A 333 -8.59 5.37 -9.45
CA TRP A 333 -8.68 6.29 -8.31
C TRP A 333 -7.98 5.74 -7.07
N THR A 334 -8.11 4.44 -6.80
CA THR A 334 -7.42 3.78 -5.68
C THR A 334 -5.91 3.97 -5.75
N ASP A 335 -5.32 3.71 -6.92
CA ASP A 335 -3.87 3.78 -7.13
C ASP A 335 -3.35 5.22 -7.20
N ARG A 336 -4.11 6.14 -7.81
CA ARG A 336 -3.69 7.54 -8.04
C ARG A 336 -4.02 8.49 -6.91
N VAL A 337 -5.03 8.18 -6.09
CA VAL A 337 -5.54 9.10 -5.06
C VAL A 337 -5.44 8.47 -3.69
N LEU A 338 -6.12 7.34 -3.47
CA LEU A 338 -6.25 6.77 -2.12
C LEU A 338 -4.89 6.41 -1.52
N VAL A 339 -4.06 5.64 -2.25
CA VAL A 339 -2.74 5.19 -1.76
C VAL A 339 -1.85 6.35 -1.31
N HIS A 340 -1.91 7.49 -2.00
CA HIS A 340 -1.08 8.66 -1.69
C HIS A 340 -1.50 9.38 -0.40
N SER A 341 -2.69 9.10 0.12
CA SER A 341 -3.14 9.62 1.42
C SER A 341 -2.69 8.77 2.62
N LEU A 342 -2.31 7.50 2.42
CA LEU A 342 -1.99 6.58 3.53
C LEU A 342 -0.66 6.94 4.22
N SER A 343 0.44 7.01 3.47
CA SER A 343 1.78 7.27 4.04
C SER A 343 1.82 8.55 4.89
N PRO A 344 1.32 9.71 4.42
CA PRO A 344 1.27 10.92 5.25
C PRO A 344 0.43 10.78 6.52
N ASN A 345 -0.57 9.89 6.51
CA ASN A 345 -1.42 9.63 7.66
C ASN A 345 -0.73 8.75 8.70
N ILE A 346 -0.13 7.61 8.33
CA ILE A 346 0.52 6.73 9.31
C ILE A 346 1.87 7.26 9.82
N TYR A 347 2.49 8.20 9.10
CA TYR A 347 3.77 8.82 9.47
C TYR A 347 3.63 10.30 9.87
N ARG A 348 2.43 10.72 10.30
CA ARG A 348 2.14 12.13 10.64
C ARG A 348 3.03 12.63 11.77
N THR A 349 3.19 11.84 12.82
CA THR A 349 4.03 12.11 13.99
C THR A 349 5.06 11.01 14.18
N MET A 350 6.15 11.29 14.91
CA MET A 350 7.19 10.29 15.17
C MET A 350 6.66 9.07 15.95
N PRO A 351 5.82 9.22 16.99
CA PRO A 351 5.22 8.08 17.67
C PRO A 351 4.34 7.22 16.76
N GLU A 352 3.50 7.85 15.93
CA GLU A 352 2.67 7.14 14.93
C GLU A 352 3.55 6.38 13.92
N ALA A 353 4.65 6.99 13.47
CA ALA A 353 5.58 6.34 12.56
C ALA A 353 6.28 5.12 13.19
N LEU A 354 6.72 5.23 14.45
CA LEU A 354 7.33 4.12 15.16
C LEU A 354 6.31 3.00 15.42
N GLN A 355 5.09 3.35 15.79
CA GLN A 355 3.98 2.40 15.93
C GLN A 355 3.72 1.65 14.62
N ALA A 356 3.63 2.37 13.50
CA ALA A 356 3.42 1.75 12.19
C ALA A 356 4.52 0.74 11.85
N PHE A 357 5.80 1.08 12.07
CA PHE A 357 6.91 0.16 11.82
C PHE A 357 6.93 -1.05 12.77
N ASN A 358 6.55 -0.88 14.03
CA ASN A 358 6.39 -1.99 14.96
C ASN A 358 5.27 -2.93 14.50
N ASN A 359 4.13 -2.37 14.07
CA ASN A 359 3.02 -3.14 13.50
C ASN A 359 3.45 -3.89 12.24
N PHE A 360 4.21 -3.26 11.35
CA PHE A 360 4.72 -3.91 10.14
C PHE A 360 5.70 -5.03 10.44
N SER A 361 6.59 -4.83 11.43
CA SER A 361 7.49 -5.87 11.89
C SER A 361 6.74 -7.08 12.44
N ALA A 362 5.65 -6.85 13.19
CA ALA A 362 4.81 -7.93 13.72
C ALA A 362 4.00 -8.62 12.62
N MET A 363 3.34 -7.86 11.74
CA MET A 363 2.55 -8.38 10.62
C MET A 363 3.39 -9.17 9.61
N GLY A 364 4.60 -8.71 9.33
CA GLY A 364 5.54 -9.36 8.42
C GLY A 364 6.39 -10.45 9.07
N LYS A 365 6.22 -10.72 10.38
CA LYS A 365 7.02 -11.69 11.15
C LYS A 365 8.53 -11.50 10.93
N TRP A 366 8.98 -10.26 10.96
CA TRP A 366 10.37 -9.91 10.63
C TRP A 366 11.38 -10.50 11.61
N ASP A 367 10.92 -10.90 12.80
CA ASP A 367 11.68 -11.66 13.78
C ASP A 367 12.01 -13.10 13.35
N GLU A 368 11.18 -13.70 12.49
CA GLU A 368 11.40 -15.04 11.94
C GLU A 368 12.29 -15.00 10.68
N HIS A 369 12.20 -13.91 9.89
CA HIS A 369 12.78 -13.85 8.53
C HIS A 369 14.02 -12.97 8.38
N PHE A 370 14.22 -12.01 9.27
CA PHE A 370 15.34 -11.06 9.20
C PHE A 370 16.18 -11.10 10.47
N SER A 371 17.45 -10.71 10.37
CA SER A 371 18.30 -10.61 11.54
C SER A 371 17.82 -9.50 12.49
N THR A 372 18.07 -9.65 13.79
CA THR A 372 17.69 -8.66 14.81
C THR A 372 18.23 -7.26 14.47
N PHE A 373 19.45 -7.18 13.95
CA PHE A 373 20.05 -5.90 13.56
C PHE A 373 19.32 -5.24 12.37
N GLU A 374 19.01 -5.99 11.33
CA GLU A 374 18.24 -5.49 10.18
C GLU A 374 16.84 -5.06 10.61
N ARG A 375 16.18 -5.85 11.48
CA ARG A 375 14.85 -5.53 12.02
C ARG A 375 14.87 -4.22 12.81
N LEU A 376 15.78 -4.08 13.78
CA LEU A 376 15.88 -2.87 14.59
C LEU A 376 16.23 -1.65 13.74
N THR A 377 17.14 -1.81 12.78
CA THR A 377 17.49 -0.75 11.84
C THR A 377 16.27 -0.33 11.00
N ALA A 378 15.55 -1.28 10.44
CA ALA A 378 14.34 -1.01 9.66
C ALA A 378 13.28 -0.28 10.51
N VAL A 379 13.06 -0.69 11.76
CA VAL A 379 12.06 -0.08 12.64
C VAL A 379 12.44 1.34 13.04
N TYR A 380 13.62 1.54 13.62
CA TYR A 380 13.98 2.86 14.19
C TYR A 380 14.46 3.85 13.13
N VAL A 381 15.35 3.43 12.22
CA VAL A 381 15.85 4.32 11.18
C VAL A 381 14.79 4.53 10.10
N GLY A 382 14.04 3.46 9.76
CA GLY A 382 12.95 3.54 8.79
C GLY A 382 11.82 4.45 9.25
N SER A 383 11.36 4.35 10.51
CA SER A 383 10.31 5.24 11.03
C SER A 383 10.72 6.71 11.03
N ALA A 384 11.94 7.03 11.44
CA ALA A 384 12.46 8.40 11.40
C ALA A 384 12.54 8.95 9.96
N ALA A 385 13.02 8.14 9.02
CA ALA A 385 13.07 8.52 7.61
C ALA A 385 11.66 8.71 7.01
N MET A 386 10.73 7.80 7.30
CA MET A 386 9.36 7.85 6.80
C MET A 386 8.56 9.01 7.39
N TRP A 387 8.82 9.42 8.63
CA TRP A 387 8.24 10.65 9.20
C TRP A 387 8.65 11.90 8.40
N LEU A 388 9.93 12.02 8.02
CA LEU A 388 10.40 13.10 7.15
C LEU A 388 9.79 13.01 5.74
N ILE A 389 9.66 11.81 5.20
CA ILE A 389 9.02 11.57 3.89
C ILE A 389 7.55 11.95 3.96
N GLY A 390 6.81 11.55 4.99
CA GLY A 390 5.39 11.83 5.17
C GLY A 390 5.10 13.33 5.07
N LYS A 391 5.93 14.18 5.69
CA LYS A 391 5.84 15.64 5.58
C LYS A 391 6.05 16.15 4.14
N ARG A 392 7.00 15.56 3.40
CA ARG A 392 7.25 15.92 1.99
C ARG A 392 6.12 15.44 1.07
N LEU A 393 5.60 14.24 1.30
CA LEU A 393 4.48 13.68 0.55
C LEU A 393 3.19 14.47 0.77
N LYS A 394 2.93 14.93 2.01
CA LYS A 394 1.83 15.86 2.30
C LYS A 394 1.84 17.06 1.35
N LYS A 395 3.01 17.70 1.19
CA LYS A 395 3.18 18.85 0.28
C LYS A 395 3.08 18.46 -1.20
N ARG A 396 3.70 17.34 -1.59
CA ARG A 396 3.73 16.86 -2.99
C ARG A 396 2.32 16.53 -3.51
N TYR A 397 1.49 15.91 -2.68
CA TYR A 397 0.14 15.49 -3.06
C TYR A 397 -0.93 16.52 -2.66
N ALA A 398 -0.53 17.74 -2.30
CA ALA A 398 -1.42 18.83 -1.92
C ALA A 398 -2.51 18.41 -0.90
N LEU A 399 -2.13 17.60 0.10
CA LEU A 399 -3.05 17.19 1.15
C LEU A 399 -3.37 18.37 2.08
N LYS A 400 -4.56 18.32 2.69
CA LYS A 400 -5.01 19.32 3.67
C LYS A 400 -4.05 19.43 4.86
N ASP A 401 -4.17 20.53 5.60
CA ASP A 401 -3.32 20.78 6.77
C ASP A 401 -3.41 19.68 7.81
N ASP A 402 -4.64 19.24 8.10
CA ASP A 402 -4.84 17.94 8.71
C ASP A 402 -4.90 16.86 7.62
N VAL A 403 -3.90 15.98 7.63
CA VAL A 403 -3.84 14.83 6.71
C VAL A 403 -4.97 13.83 6.96
N ARG A 404 -5.51 13.78 8.19
CA ARG A 404 -6.65 12.90 8.54
C ARG A 404 -7.90 13.28 7.76
N GLU A 405 -8.20 14.57 7.66
CA GLU A 405 -9.35 15.04 6.87
C GLU A 405 -9.25 14.64 5.40
N SER A 406 -8.04 14.63 4.82
CA SER A 406 -7.85 14.18 3.44
C SER A 406 -8.17 12.68 3.27
N LEU A 407 -7.82 11.87 4.28
CA LEU A 407 -8.15 10.45 4.30
C LEU A 407 -9.66 10.23 4.53
N TYR A 408 -10.29 11.01 5.41
CA TYR A 408 -11.73 10.95 5.63
C TYR A 408 -12.52 11.35 4.40
N ASP A 409 -12.09 12.38 3.67
CA ASP A 409 -12.68 12.79 2.40
C ASP A 409 -12.62 11.68 1.35
N ASN A 410 -11.48 10.98 1.26
CA ASN A 410 -11.35 9.83 0.36
C ASN A 410 -12.34 8.71 0.74
N CYS A 411 -12.50 8.43 2.03
CA CYS A 411 -13.48 7.45 2.53
C CYS A 411 -14.91 7.88 2.25
N ARG A 412 -15.26 9.15 2.49
CA ARG A 412 -16.58 9.72 2.17
C ARG A 412 -16.86 9.69 0.67
N THR A 413 -15.86 9.97 -0.16
CA THR A 413 -15.94 9.93 -1.63
C THR A 413 -16.23 8.50 -2.11
N TRP A 414 -15.52 7.52 -1.56
CA TRP A 414 -15.76 6.10 -1.84
C TRP A 414 -17.17 5.65 -1.45
N LEU A 415 -17.61 5.94 -0.22
CA LEU A 415 -18.95 5.57 0.26
C LEU A 415 -20.06 6.26 -0.54
N LYS A 416 -19.85 7.53 -0.92
CA LYS A 416 -20.78 8.27 -1.77
C LYS A 416 -20.92 7.61 -3.15
N ALA A 417 -19.84 7.05 -3.68
CA ALA A 417 -19.85 6.37 -4.98
C ALA A 417 -20.54 5.01 -4.94
N ILE A 418 -20.38 4.26 -3.86
CA ILE A 418 -21.19 3.05 -3.63
C ILE A 418 -22.68 3.45 -3.57
N GLY A 419 -22.99 4.54 -2.87
CA GLY A 419 -24.35 5.02 -2.71
C GLY A 419 -25.12 4.24 -1.63
N LYS A 420 -26.45 4.40 -1.60
CA LYS A 420 -27.31 3.79 -0.55
C LYS A 420 -28.03 2.52 -1.01
N ASN A 421 -27.99 2.22 -2.32
CA ASN A 421 -28.83 1.20 -2.94
C ASN A 421 -28.12 -0.16 -3.11
N ARG A 422 -26.82 -0.23 -2.83
CA ARG A 422 -25.99 -1.43 -2.96
C ARG A 422 -25.07 -1.55 -1.75
N GLN A 423 -24.74 -2.79 -1.37
CA GLN A 423 -23.84 -3.06 -0.24
C GLN A 423 -22.37 -2.81 -0.62
N PHE A 424 -22.01 -3.19 -1.84
CA PHE A 424 -20.67 -3.04 -2.40
C PHE A 424 -20.73 -2.26 -3.72
N MET A 425 -19.60 -1.76 -4.21
CA MET A 425 -19.53 -1.21 -5.57
C MET A 425 -19.99 -2.26 -6.61
N GLY A 426 -19.65 -3.53 -6.38
CA GLY A 426 -20.11 -4.67 -7.18
C GLY A 426 -21.59 -5.07 -7.05
N GLY A 427 -22.39 -4.39 -6.23
CA GLY A 427 -23.78 -4.76 -5.96
C GLY A 427 -23.90 -5.61 -4.69
N ASP A 428 -24.33 -6.87 -4.87
CA ASP A 428 -24.52 -7.83 -3.77
C ASP A 428 -23.21 -8.49 -3.31
N ARG A 429 -22.16 -8.43 -4.15
CA ARG A 429 -20.83 -8.96 -3.84
C ARG A 429 -19.74 -7.95 -4.17
N PRO A 430 -18.58 -7.97 -3.49
CA PRO A 430 -17.45 -7.12 -3.84
C PRO A 430 -16.96 -7.37 -5.27
N ASN A 431 -16.74 -6.29 -6.04
CA ASN A 431 -16.03 -6.34 -7.32
C ASN A 431 -14.54 -5.99 -7.16
N LEU A 432 -13.77 -5.93 -8.26
CA LEU A 432 -12.33 -5.66 -8.16
C LEU A 432 -12.01 -4.24 -7.65
N ALA A 433 -12.94 -3.28 -7.75
CA ALA A 433 -12.80 -1.96 -7.14
C ALA A 433 -12.95 -2.03 -5.62
N ASP A 434 -13.97 -2.75 -5.10
CA ASP A 434 -14.13 -2.98 -3.66
C ASP A 434 -12.87 -3.64 -3.07
N LEU A 435 -12.39 -4.71 -3.72
CA LEU A 435 -11.17 -5.42 -3.30
C LEU A 435 -9.93 -4.51 -3.37
N SER A 436 -9.86 -3.61 -4.35
CA SER A 436 -8.73 -2.68 -4.46
C SER A 436 -8.72 -1.65 -3.34
N VAL A 437 -9.85 -1.02 -3.05
CA VAL A 437 -9.97 -0.04 -1.96
C VAL A 437 -9.75 -0.71 -0.60
N PHE A 438 -10.37 -1.87 -0.38
CA PHE A 438 -10.21 -2.63 0.86
C PHE A 438 -8.75 -3.04 1.06
N GLY A 439 -8.10 -3.58 0.02
CA GLY A 439 -6.71 -3.99 0.08
C GLY A 439 -5.75 -2.84 0.38
N VAL A 440 -6.03 -1.64 -0.14
CA VAL A 440 -5.23 -0.46 0.22
C VAL A 440 -5.46 -0.08 1.68
N LEU A 441 -6.71 0.00 2.14
CA LEU A 441 -7.02 0.38 3.53
C LEU A 441 -6.55 -0.66 4.57
N SER A 442 -6.55 -1.95 4.24
CA SER A 442 -6.06 -2.99 5.14
C SER A 442 -4.55 -2.90 5.40
N SER A 443 -3.79 -2.20 4.54
CA SER A 443 -2.36 -1.99 4.74
C SER A 443 -2.02 -1.11 5.96
N ILE A 444 -3.00 -0.37 6.49
CA ILE A 444 -2.84 0.47 7.68
C ILE A 444 -3.58 -0.08 8.91
N GLU A 445 -4.17 -1.28 8.80
CA GLU A 445 -4.86 -1.93 9.91
C GLU A 445 -3.92 -2.07 11.13
N GLY A 446 -4.44 -1.80 12.34
CA GLY A 446 -3.67 -1.78 13.58
C GLY A 446 -2.92 -0.48 13.88
N CYS A 447 -2.81 0.45 12.92
CA CYS A 447 -2.25 1.79 13.17
C CYS A 447 -3.32 2.72 13.76
N THR A 448 -2.92 3.74 14.53
CA THR A 448 -3.85 4.76 15.05
C THR A 448 -4.68 5.41 13.95
N ALA A 449 -4.08 5.67 12.77
CA ALA A 449 -4.77 6.24 11.62
C ALA A 449 -5.97 5.41 11.13
N PHE A 450 -5.92 4.08 11.29
CA PHE A 450 -7.01 3.21 10.90
C PHE A 450 -8.18 3.28 11.89
N ASN A 451 -7.88 3.31 13.20
CA ASN A 451 -8.90 3.50 14.22
C ASN A 451 -9.59 4.86 14.08
N ASP A 452 -8.80 5.93 13.89
CA ASP A 452 -9.30 7.27 13.63
C ASP A 452 -10.25 7.29 12.40
N LEU A 453 -9.88 6.59 11.32
CA LEU A 453 -10.67 6.44 10.11
C LEU A 453 -12.00 5.71 10.37
N LEU A 454 -12.01 4.67 11.20
CA LEU A 454 -13.23 3.92 11.52
C LEU A 454 -14.20 4.72 12.41
N GLU A 455 -13.67 5.60 13.27
CA GLU A 455 -14.47 6.42 14.19
C GLU A 455 -15.05 7.67 13.52
N ASN A 456 -14.29 8.28 12.61
CA ASN A 456 -14.65 9.56 11.99
C ASN A 456 -15.31 9.39 10.60
N THR A 457 -15.52 8.15 10.16
CA THR A 457 -16.20 7.86 8.89
C THR A 457 -17.15 6.68 9.02
N ASN A 458 -18.17 6.63 8.15
CA ASN A 458 -19.11 5.50 8.11
C ASN A 458 -18.59 4.32 7.27
N ILE A 459 -17.27 4.16 7.14
CA ILE A 459 -16.67 3.12 6.29
C ILE A 459 -16.68 1.74 6.93
N LYS A 460 -16.78 1.70 8.27
CA LYS A 460 -16.69 0.49 9.08
C LYS A 460 -17.60 -0.66 8.60
N PRO A 461 -18.91 -0.47 8.33
CA PRO A 461 -19.78 -1.58 7.90
C PRO A 461 -19.34 -2.18 6.55
N TRP A 462 -19.03 -1.34 5.57
CA TRP A 462 -18.54 -1.79 4.27
C TRP A 462 -17.18 -2.50 4.41
N TYR A 463 -16.25 -1.94 5.18
CA TYR A 463 -14.90 -2.49 5.33
C TYR A 463 -14.92 -3.91 5.91
N PHE A 464 -15.66 -4.11 7.01
CA PHE A 464 -15.75 -5.41 7.64
C PHE A 464 -16.57 -6.42 6.82
N ALA A 465 -17.57 -5.97 6.07
CA ALA A 465 -18.28 -6.84 5.13
C ALA A 465 -17.35 -7.35 4.01
N VAL A 466 -16.52 -6.48 3.41
CA VAL A 466 -15.53 -6.93 2.41
C VAL A 466 -14.49 -7.87 3.06
N LYS A 467 -14.03 -7.55 4.27
CA LYS A 467 -13.09 -8.41 5.03
C LYS A 467 -13.64 -9.81 5.24
N GLU A 468 -14.89 -9.92 5.65
CA GLU A 468 -15.58 -11.21 5.83
C GLU A 468 -15.70 -11.98 4.51
N CYS A 469 -16.06 -11.30 3.42
CA CYS A 469 -16.12 -11.93 2.09
C CYS A 469 -14.75 -12.46 1.63
N CYS A 470 -13.66 -11.76 1.94
CA CYS A 470 -12.29 -12.22 1.66
C CYS A 470 -11.91 -13.45 2.49
N GLN A 471 -12.21 -13.44 3.80
CA GLN A 471 -11.89 -14.53 4.71
C GLN A 471 -12.69 -15.81 4.43
N SER A 472 -13.93 -15.66 3.96
CA SER A 472 -14.80 -16.77 3.57
C SER A 472 -14.63 -17.21 2.11
N HIS A 473 -13.73 -16.55 1.36
CA HIS A 473 -13.43 -16.83 -0.04
C HIS A 473 -14.69 -16.79 -0.94
N VAL A 474 -15.60 -15.83 -0.75
CA VAL A 474 -16.88 -15.75 -1.49
C VAL A 474 -16.70 -15.71 -3.00
N GLY A 475 -15.59 -15.14 -3.48
CA GLY A 475 -15.23 -15.11 -4.88
C GLY A 475 -15.02 -16.50 -5.50
N LYS A 476 -14.74 -17.54 -4.71
CA LYS A 476 -14.58 -18.92 -5.20
C LYS A 476 -15.83 -19.41 -5.92
N GLU A 477 -17.02 -19.00 -5.50
CA GLU A 477 -18.28 -19.41 -6.13
C GLU A 477 -18.36 -18.89 -7.58
N LEU A 478 -17.76 -17.72 -7.86
CA LEU A 478 -17.68 -17.17 -9.21
C LEU A 478 -16.75 -18.00 -10.13
N VAL A 479 -15.91 -18.84 -9.52
CA VAL A 479 -14.97 -19.75 -10.20
C VAL A 479 -15.54 -21.17 -10.26
N GLN A 480 -16.24 -21.64 -9.21
CA GLN A 480 -16.77 -23.00 -9.04
C GLN A 480 -18.19 -23.23 -9.58
N THR A 481 -18.97 -22.17 -9.86
CA THR A 481 -20.29 -22.30 -10.52
C THR A 481 -20.15 -22.52 -12.03
N ILE A 482 -18.99 -23.03 -12.45
CA ILE A 482 -18.52 -23.38 -13.78
C ILE A 482 -17.90 -24.77 -13.61
#